data_AF-A0A645HM38-F1
#
_entry.id   AF-A0A645HM38-F1
#
_cell.length_a   1.000
_cell.length_b   1.000
_cell.length_c   1.000
_cell.angle_alpha   90.00
_cell.angle_beta   90.00
_cell.angle_gamma   90.00
#
_symmetry.space_group_name_H-M   'P 1'
#
loop_
_entity.id
_entity.type
_entity.pdbx_description
1 polymer ?
#
loop_
_entity_poly.entity_id
_entity_poly.type
_entity_poly.pdbx_seq_one_letter_code
_entity_poly.pdbx_strand_id
1 'polypeptide(L)'
;MCFTVVGSSHDLGNGLTLNRPGLTELMEAAMIGKMDALIIDSINRIGRDTKQVLEFLHKLDGYGVKVYSPLEGEIDIEQQKLMLSPVSK
;
A
#
# COMPACT_ATOMS: atom_id res chain seq x y z
N MET A 1 9.79 12.10 -11.18
CA MET A 1 8.40 11.68 -11.48
C MET A 1 7.49 12.87 -11.17
N CYS A 2 6.53 13.17 -12.04
CA CYS A 2 5.55 14.24 -11.80
C CYS A 2 4.19 13.58 -11.55
N PHE A 3 3.74 13.58 -10.30
CA PHE A 3 2.41 13.11 -9.92
C PHE A 3 1.46 14.30 -9.82
N THR A 4 0.17 14.06 -10.12
CA THR A 4 -0.91 14.98 -9.77
C THR A 4 -1.66 14.40 -8.59
N VAL A 5 -1.79 15.16 -7.52
CA VAL A 5 -2.53 14.70 -6.32
C VAL A 5 -4.02 14.79 -6.61
N VAL A 6 -4.68 13.64 -6.75
CA VAL A 6 -6.13 13.53 -7.00
C VAL A 6 -6.94 13.26 -5.73
N GLY A 7 -6.27 12.97 -4.61
CA GLY A 7 -6.88 12.72 -3.32
C GLY A 7 -5.86 12.43 -2.22
N SER A 8 -6.32 12.36 -0.98
CA SER A 8 -5.51 11.98 0.18
C SER A 8 -6.40 11.32 1.23
N SER A 9 -5.94 10.24 1.86
CA SER A 9 -6.61 9.62 3.00
C SER A 9 -5.68 9.53 4.20
N HIS A 10 -6.25 9.50 5.41
CA HIS A 10 -5.49 9.48 6.66
C HIS A 10 -6.18 8.58 7.67
N ASP A 11 -5.37 7.89 8.49
CA ASP A 11 -5.86 7.01 9.55
C ASP A 11 -5.21 7.36 10.88
N LEU A 12 -6.04 7.48 11.93
CA LEU A 12 -5.61 7.56 13.32
C LEU A 12 -5.89 6.21 13.99
N GLY A 13 -4.87 5.41 14.23
CA GLY A 13 -5.04 4.08 14.81
C GLY A 13 -3.76 3.24 14.84
N ASN A 14 -3.85 2.03 15.39
CA ASN A 14 -2.71 1.11 15.40
C ASN A 14 -2.63 0.34 14.06
N GLY A 15 -1.41 -0.05 13.66
CA GLY A 15 -1.14 -0.77 12.41
C GLY A 15 -1.30 -2.29 12.49
N LEU A 16 -2.10 -2.81 13.46
CA LEU A 16 -2.33 -4.26 13.63
C LEU A 16 -3.49 -4.77 12.77
N THR A 17 -4.38 -3.87 12.34
CA THR A 17 -5.53 -4.19 11.49
C THR A 17 -5.61 -3.24 10.31
N LEU A 18 -6.01 -3.76 9.14
CA LEU A 18 -6.24 -2.94 7.94
C LEU A 18 -7.64 -2.32 7.85
N ASN A 19 -8.55 -2.67 8.76
CA ASN A 19 -9.90 -2.10 8.79
C ASN A 19 -9.88 -0.66 9.33
N ARG A 20 -9.43 0.26 8.48
CA ARG A 20 -9.22 1.66 8.81
C ARG A 20 -9.87 2.54 7.73
N PRO A 21 -10.63 3.58 8.10
CA PRO A 21 -11.42 4.36 7.14
C PRO A 21 -10.62 4.89 5.95
N GLY A 22 -9.40 5.39 6.18
CA GLY A 22 -8.55 5.93 5.14
C GLY A 22 -8.01 4.87 4.18
N LEU A 23 -7.64 3.69 4.69
CA LEU A 23 -7.30 2.54 3.82
C LEU A 23 -8.51 2.04 3.03
N THR A 24 -9.70 2.03 3.61
CA THR A 24 -10.93 1.61 2.92
C THR A 24 -11.27 2.58 1.79
N GLU A 25 -11.26 3.89 2.05
CA GLU A 25 -11.52 4.93 1.04
C GLU A 25 -10.51 4.84 -0.11
N LEU A 26 -9.24 4.64 0.21
CA LEU A 26 -8.17 4.45 -0.77
C LEU A 26 -8.42 3.21 -1.64
N MET A 27 -8.80 2.09 -1.03
CA MET A 27 -9.09 0.86 -1.77
C MET A 27 -10.30 1.02 -2.70
N GLU A 28 -11.33 1.73 -2.26
CA GLU A 28 -12.47 2.06 -3.11
C GLU A 28 -12.08 2.95 -4.28
N ALA A 29 -11.25 3.98 -4.04
CA ALA A 29 -10.73 4.87 -5.07
C ALA A 29 -9.88 4.12 -6.11
N ALA A 30 -9.05 3.16 -5.66
CA ALA A 30 -8.31 2.25 -6.55
C ALA A 30 -9.27 1.41 -7.41
N MET A 31 -10.23 0.75 -6.77
CA MET A 31 -11.17 -0.17 -7.41
C MET A 31 -11.99 0.51 -8.52
N ILE A 32 -12.38 1.78 -8.33
CA ILE A 32 -13.16 2.53 -9.33
C ILE A 32 -12.28 3.34 -10.31
N GLY A 33 -10.96 3.16 -10.27
CA GLY A 33 -10.02 3.77 -11.22
C GLY A 33 -9.81 5.28 -11.06
N LYS A 34 -9.99 5.82 -9.85
CA LYS A 34 -9.74 7.25 -9.56
C LYS A 34 -8.25 7.59 -9.42
N MET A 35 -7.40 6.59 -9.24
CA MET A 35 -5.95 6.75 -9.13
C MET A 35 -5.24 5.57 -9.78
N ASP A 36 -3.99 5.82 -10.19
CA ASP A 36 -3.04 4.87 -10.77
C ASP A 36 -1.76 4.74 -9.94
N ALA A 37 -1.54 5.65 -8.99
CA ALA A 37 -0.41 5.64 -8.08
C ALA A 37 -0.83 5.97 -6.63
N LEU A 38 -0.30 5.18 -5.69
CA LEU A 38 -0.38 5.43 -4.26
C LEU A 38 0.98 5.87 -3.73
N ILE A 39 1.04 7.03 -3.08
CA ILE A 39 2.25 7.51 -2.39
C ILE A 39 2.09 7.33 -0.88
N ILE A 40 3.03 6.62 -0.26
CA ILE A 40 3.11 6.43 1.20
C ILE A 40 4.50 6.79 1.71
N ASP A 41 4.61 7.14 2.99
CA ASP A 41 5.91 7.40 3.64
C ASP A 41 6.79 6.14 3.72
N SER A 42 6.20 4.99 4.06
CA SER A 42 6.85 3.67 4.06
C SER A 42 5.79 2.56 4.09
N ILE A 43 6.18 1.33 3.71
CA ILE A 43 5.30 0.15 3.76
C ILE A 43 4.66 -0.06 5.15
N ASN A 44 5.37 0.32 6.22
CA ASN A 44 4.91 0.23 7.60
C ASN A 44 3.67 1.09 7.90
N ARG A 45 3.29 2.02 7.01
CA ARG A 45 2.05 2.81 7.13
C ARG A 45 0.81 2.03 6.69
N ILE A 46 0.98 0.98 5.89
CA ILE A 46 -0.10 0.06 5.51
C ILE A 46 -0.36 -0.92 6.66
N GLY A 47 0.66 -1.50 7.27
CA GLY A 47 0.48 -2.43 8.38
C GLY A 47 1.79 -3.07 8.80
N ARG A 48 1.73 -3.85 9.89
CA ARG A 48 2.89 -4.63 10.37
C ARG A 48 2.75 -6.13 10.14
N ASP A 49 1.55 -6.59 9.80
CA ASP A 49 1.30 -7.97 9.43
C ASP A 49 1.67 -8.14 7.94
N THR A 50 2.77 -8.83 7.69
CA THR A 50 3.28 -9.12 6.35
C THR A 50 2.21 -9.68 5.41
N LYS A 51 1.40 -10.63 5.89
CA LYS A 51 0.43 -11.32 5.03
C LYS A 51 -0.67 -10.35 4.61
N GLN A 52 -1.20 -9.59 5.56
CA GLN A 52 -2.22 -8.56 5.28
C GLN A 52 -1.67 -7.47 4.36
N VAL A 53 -0.41 -7.04 4.56
CA VAL A 53 0.25 -6.04 3.70
C VAL A 53 0.40 -6.57 2.28
N LEU A 54 0.89 -7.80 2.09
CA LEU A 54 1.01 -8.42 0.77
C LEU A 54 -0.35 -8.56 0.08
N GLU A 55 -1.39 -9.03 0.78
CA GLU A 55 -2.74 -9.11 0.23
C GLU A 55 -3.29 -7.73 -0.19
N PHE A 56 -2.98 -6.68 0.58
CA PHE A 56 -3.35 -5.32 0.25
C PHE A 56 -2.63 -4.82 -1.02
N LEU A 57 -1.32 -5.03 -1.12
CA LEU A 57 -0.54 -4.66 -2.31
C LEU A 57 -1.01 -5.42 -3.57
N HIS A 58 -1.26 -6.73 -3.45
CA HIS A 58 -1.78 -7.52 -4.56
C HIS A 58 -3.15 -7.01 -5.06
N LYS A 59 -4.02 -6.53 -4.17
CA LYS A 59 -5.29 -5.92 -4.58
C LYS A 59 -5.07 -4.63 -5.37
N LEU A 60 -4.16 -3.77 -4.92
CA LEU A 60 -3.84 -2.52 -5.61
C LEU A 60 -3.27 -2.78 -7.01
N ASP A 61 -2.34 -3.73 -7.13
CA ASP A 61 -1.78 -4.14 -8.42
C ASP A 61 -2.85 -4.73 -9.35
N GLY A 62 -3.77 -5.53 -8.81
CA GLY A 62 -4.94 -6.01 -9.54
C GLY A 62 -5.88 -4.91 -10.04
N TYR A 63 -5.86 -3.73 -9.42
CA TYR A 63 -6.55 -2.52 -9.90
C TYR A 63 -5.68 -1.61 -10.77
N GLY A 64 -4.45 -2.03 -11.10
CA GLY A 64 -3.50 -1.24 -11.89
C GLY A 64 -2.85 -0.09 -11.12
N VAL A 65 -2.89 -0.11 -9.79
CA VAL A 65 -2.31 0.93 -8.94
C VAL A 65 -0.91 0.55 -8.51
N LYS A 66 0.05 1.40 -8.85
CA LYS A 66 1.45 1.27 -8.39
C LYS A 66 1.65 1.95 -7.05
N VAL A 67 2.50 1.39 -6.20
CA VAL A 67 2.79 1.96 -4.87
C VAL A 67 4.20 2.53 -4.86
N TYR A 68 4.35 3.74 -4.32
CA TYR A 68 5.62 4.43 -4.20
C TYR A 68 5.87 4.91 -2.77
N SER A 69 7.13 4.88 -2.38
CA SER A 69 7.63 5.44 -1.13
C SER A 69 8.86 6.30 -1.41
N PRO A 70 8.97 7.52 -0.86
CA PRO A 70 10.18 8.33 -0.99
C PRO A 70 11.44 7.63 -0.47
N LEU A 71 11.29 6.67 0.44
CA LEU A 71 12.38 5.90 1.03
C LEU A 71 12.73 4.63 0.25
N GLU A 72 11.76 4.06 -0.47
CA GLU A 72 11.87 2.72 -1.08
C GLU A 72 11.79 2.74 -2.62
N GLY A 73 11.37 3.86 -3.22
CA GLY A 73 11.08 3.95 -4.65
C GLY A 73 9.73 3.32 -5.00
N GLU A 74 9.64 2.71 -6.19
CA GLU A 74 8.49 1.88 -6.55
C GLU A 74 8.54 0.59 -5.70
N ILE A 75 7.47 0.33 -4.97
CA ILE A 75 7.34 -0.87 -4.15
C ILE A 75 6.90 -2.01 -5.05
N ASP A 76 7.87 -2.81 -5.50
CA ASP A 76 7.63 -4.03 -6.26
C ASP A 76 7.16 -5.16 -5.34
N ILE A 77 6.04 -5.80 -5.68
CA ILE A 77 5.40 -6.82 -4.86
C ILE A 77 6.27 -8.09 -4.73
N GLU A 78 6.94 -8.51 -5.80
CA GLU A 78 7.80 -9.70 -5.77
C GLU A 78 9.05 -9.44 -4.93
N GLN A 79 9.62 -8.24 -5.01
CA GLN A 79 10.70 -7.83 -4.10
C GLN A 79 10.23 -7.76 -2.64
N GLN A 80 9.04 -7.22 -2.38
CA GLN A 80 8.50 -7.17 -1.01
C GLN A 80 8.18 -8.54 -0.46
N LYS A 81 7.68 -9.48 -1.28
CA LYS A 81 7.47 -10.86 -0.88
C LYS A 81 8.79 -11.53 -0.44
N LEU A 82 9.89 -11.23 -1.12
CA LEU A 82 11.21 -11.69 -0.72
C LEU A 82 11.69 -11.06 0.59
N MET A 83 11.53 -9.73 0.76
CA MET A 83 11.95 -8.99 1.96
C MET A 83 11.11 -9.30 3.20
N LEU A 84 9.81 -9.49 3.04
CA LEU A 84 8.86 -9.77 4.12
C LEU A 84 8.77 -11.26 4.45
N SER A 85 9.43 -12.14 3.67
CA SER A 85 9.51 -13.55 4.00
C SER A 85 10.18 -13.74 5.38
N PRO A 86 9.65 -14.60 6.26
CA PRO A 86 10.34 -14.93 7.49
C PRO A 86 11.73 -15.46 7.13
N VAL A 87 12.78 -14.86 7.69
CA VAL A 87 14.11 -15.49 7.69
C VAL A 87 13.94 -16.81 8.43
N SER A 88 13.85 -17.92 7.67
CA SER A 88 13.95 -19.25 8.23
C SER A 88 15.28 -19.31 8.98
N LYS A 89 15.21 -19.36 10.32
CA LYS A 89 16.33 -19.77 11.16
C LYS A 89 16.54 -21.27 11.03
#